data_AF-A0A1Y4F8W7-F1
#
_entry.id   AF-A0A1Y4F8W7-F1
#
_cell.length_a   1.000
_cell.length_b   1.000
_cell.length_c   1.000
_cell.angle_alpha   90.00
_cell.angle_beta   90.00
_cell.angle_gamma   90.00
#
_symmetry.space_group_name_H-M   'P 1'
#
loop_
_entity.id
_entity.type
_entity.pdbx_description
1 polymer ?
#
loop_
_entity_poly.entity_id
_entity_poly.type
_entity_poly.pdbx_seq_one_letter_code
_entity_poly.pdbx_strand_id
1 'polypeptide(L)'
;MSINKEHSLAISKILNCYLNTQVNDLFDLAENMKALNNFQVKINELQDMKNANQIEQNGLALILLRKYVMEEKFGKQLMRNLIRQYYDLNDEQILKYENSAVGKYNRYFITNFSVYIRKGIHFHCDNHEYFLSPPCCNIHNDFGRNCTTNKYKTEEGIGYFMTSLNLNPNADSFEHLHKNGIIKNPYIDWSKWDIDDFVEMNDSITLHPLLNNCGYIAWQGIDNIEQTLRHIQQLNNKNRAETDKDYITDETVEKKLEYYTNNIYKLYSYLPLQASFVLEHQDELDWGVMELNPRIEWTFPLVQLLLRKHALLPEPEQSKGLKGNQSMFDKLFKPILNDEIISDLEKLYDM
;
A
#
# COMPACT_ATOMS: atom_id res chain seq x y z
N MET A 1 -78.76 -39.14 -45.35
CA MET A 1 -77.98 -39.10 -44.09
C MET A 1 -76.53 -39.53 -44.35
N SER A 2 -75.67 -38.69 -44.93
CA SER A 2 -74.22 -39.01 -45.12
C SER A 2 -73.26 -38.01 -44.46
N ILE A 3 -73.77 -36.92 -43.88
CA ILE A 3 -73.01 -35.78 -43.34
C ILE A 3 -72.28 -36.12 -42.02
N ASN A 4 -72.55 -37.27 -41.39
CA ASN A 4 -72.02 -37.60 -40.06
C ASN A 4 -70.63 -38.26 -40.09
N LYS A 5 -70.28 -38.98 -41.17
CA LYS A 5 -68.99 -39.70 -41.28
C LYS A 5 -67.83 -38.78 -41.68
N GLU A 6 -68.03 -37.86 -42.60
CA GLU A 6 -66.98 -36.92 -43.04
C GLU A 6 -66.63 -35.90 -41.95
N HIS A 7 -67.63 -35.39 -41.23
CA HIS A 7 -67.38 -34.52 -40.07
C HIS A 7 -66.68 -35.25 -38.93
N SER A 8 -67.04 -36.50 -38.62
CA SER A 8 -66.30 -37.30 -37.63
C SER A 8 -64.85 -37.53 -38.04
N LEU A 9 -64.58 -37.78 -39.33
CA LEU A 9 -63.22 -37.98 -39.84
C LEU A 9 -62.38 -36.69 -39.79
N ALA A 10 -63.00 -35.54 -40.11
CA ALA A 10 -62.35 -34.24 -40.03
C ALA A 10 -62.01 -33.86 -38.58
N ILE A 11 -62.94 -34.06 -37.64
CA ILE A 11 -62.72 -33.82 -36.21
C ILE A 11 -61.60 -34.73 -35.68
N SER A 12 -61.58 -36.01 -36.06
CA SER A 12 -60.54 -36.96 -35.64
C SER A 12 -59.15 -36.57 -36.17
N LYS A 13 -59.04 -36.07 -37.41
CA LYS A 13 -57.77 -35.57 -37.96
C LYS A 13 -57.27 -34.30 -37.27
N ILE A 14 -58.16 -33.36 -36.97
CA ILE A 14 -57.82 -32.13 -36.24
C ILE A 14 -57.33 -32.46 -34.83
N LEU A 15 -58.03 -33.37 -34.12
CA LEU A 15 -57.60 -33.83 -32.80
C LEU A 15 -56.23 -34.51 -32.85
N ASN A 16 -55.98 -35.36 -33.84
CA ASN A 16 -54.68 -36.02 -33.99
C ASN A 16 -53.55 -35.01 -34.27
N CYS A 17 -53.79 -34.01 -35.12
CA CYS A 17 -52.82 -32.94 -35.34
C CYS A 17 -52.54 -32.18 -34.04
N TYR A 18 -53.58 -31.73 -33.33
CA TYR A 18 -53.43 -30.96 -32.10
C TYR A 18 -52.70 -31.76 -31.00
N LEU A 19 -53.06 -33.03 -30.83
CA LEU A 19 -52.40 -33.93 -29.87
C LEU A 19 -50.93 -34.18 -30.25
N ASN A 20 -50.62 -34.41 -31.52
CA ASN A 20 -49.23 -34.60 -31.95
C ASN A 20 -48.39 -33.34 -31.75
N THR A 21 -48.95 -32.15 -31.99
CA THR A 21 -48.24 -30.89 -31.72
C THR A 21 -47.99 -30.73 -30.21
N GLN A 22 -48.99 -30.96 -29.36
CA GLN A 22 -48.82 -30.88 -27.91
C GLN A 22 -47.82 -31.90 -27.37
N VAL A 23 -47.79 -33.12 -27.92
CA VAL A 23 -46.81 -34.16 -27.54
C VAL A 23 -45.39 -33.75 -27.94
N ASN A 24 -45.20 -33.18 -29.13
CA ASN A 24 -43.90 -32.69 -29.57
C ASN A 24 -43.40 -31.53 -28.69
N ASP A 25 -44.27 -30.54 -28.39
CA ASP A 25 -43.93 -29.41 -27.53
C ASP A 25 -43.55 -29.88 -26.10
N LEU A 26 -44.24 -30.91 -25.57
CA LEU A 26 -43.90 -31.55 -24.30
C LEU A 26 -42.56 -32.28 -24.35
N PHE A 27 -42.23 -32.92 -25.47
CA PHE A 27 -40.97 -33.62 -25.66
C PHE A 27 -39.79 -32.63 -25.71
N ASP A 28 -39.95 -31.54 -26.45
CA ASP A 28 -38.97 -30.45 -26.53
C ASP A 28 -38.77 -29.79 -25.16
N LEU A 29 -39.84 -29.58 -24.40
CA LEU A 29 -39.77 -29.06 -23.03
C LEU A 29 -39.03 -30.03 -22.09
N ALA A 30 -39.28 -31.33 -22.19
CA ALA A 30 -38.61 -32.35 -21.38
C ALA A 30 -37.10 -32.42 -21.68
N GLU A 31 -36.71 -32.38 -22.96
CA GLU A 31 -35.30 -32.34 -23.35
C GLU A 31 -34.62 -31.03 -22.91
N ASN A 32 -35.31 -29.89 -22.99
CA ASN A 32 -34.80 -28.61 -22.46
C ASN A 32 -34.61 -28.64 -20.94
N MET A 33 -35.55 -29.23 -20.18
CA MET A 33 -35.38 -29.40 -18.72
C MET A 33 -34.20 -30.31 -18.38
N LYS A 34 -33.99 -31.38 -19.14
CA LYS A 34 -32.85 -32.29 -18.99
C LYS A 34 -31.53 -31.57 -19.28
N ALA A 35 -31.48 -30.73 -20.32
CA ALA A 35 -30.32 -29.89 -20.63
C ALA A 35 -30.02 -28.90 -19.50
N LEU A 36 -31.03 -28.23 -18.93
CA LEU A 36 -30.87 -27.32 -17.79
C LEU A 36 -30.34 -28.03 -16.54
N ASN A 37 -30.86 -29.22 -16.21
CA ASN A 37 -30.34 -30.03 -15.11
C ASN A 37 -28.86 -30.40 -15.33
N ASN A 38 -28.48 -30.78 -16.55
CA ASN A 38 -27.08 -31.05 -16.90
C ASN A 38 -26.20 -29.81 -16.78
N PHE A 39 -26.70 -28.61 -17.12
CA PHE A 39 -25.97 -27.36 -16.90
C PHE A 39 -25.78 -27.08 -15.40
N GLN A 40 -26.81 -27.29 -14.58
CA GLN A 40 -26.71 -27.11 -13.13
C GLN A 40 -25.67 -28.04 -12.50
N VAL A 41 -25.62 -29.32 -12.94
CA VAL A 41 -24.59 -30.28 -12.49
C VAL A 41 -23.19 -29.76 -12.82
N LYS A 42 -22.96 -29.29 -14.05
CA LYS A 42 -21.68 -28.71 -14.46
C LYS A 42 -21.30 -27.45 -13.67
N ILE A 43 -22.28 -26.61 -13.31
CA ILE A 43 -22.04 -25.43 -12.46
C ILE A 43 -21.55 -25.88 -11.07
N ASN A 44 -22.18 -26.90 -10.48
CA ASN A 44 -21.78 -27.42 -9.18
C ASN A 44 -20.36 -28.01 -9.24
N GLU A 45 -20.04 -28.80 -10.27
CA GLU A 45 -18.68 -29.34 -10.48
C GLU A 45 -17.62 -28.22 -10.59
N LEU A 46 -17.93 -27.14 -11.31
CA LEU A 46 -17.05 -25.96 -11.41
C LEU A 46 -16.86 -25.26 -10.07
N GLN A 47 -17.91 -25.19 -9.24
CA GLN A 47 -17.83 -24.62 -7.90
C GLN A 47 -16.96 -25.49 -6.98
N ASP A 48 -17.12 -26.81 -7.03
CA ASP A 48 -16.32 -27.74 -6.23
C ASP A 48 -14.83 -27.66 -6.60
N MET A 49 -14.50 -27.62 -7.90
CA MET A 49 -13.13 -27.42 -8.37
C MET A 49 -12.56 -26.07 -7.93
N LYS A 50 -13.36 -25.00 -7.99
CA LYS A 50 -12.94 -23.68 -7.50
C LYS A 50 -12.62 -23.72 -6.00
N ASN A 51 -13.49 -24.36 -5.20
CA ASN A 51 -13.30 -24.47 -3.75
C ASN A 51 -12.05 -25.29 -3.41
N ALA A 52 -11.83 -26.41 -4.09
CA ALA A 52 -10.63 -27.24 -3.90
C ALA A 52 -9.35 -26.46 -4.22
N ASN A 53 -9.32 -25.73 -5.35
CA ASN A 53 -8.18 -24.88 -5.72
C ASN A 53 -7.94 -23.75 -4.70
N GLN A 54 -9.00 -23.14 -4.17
CA GLN A 54 -8.88 -22.10 -3.15
C GLN A 54 -8.25 -22.64 -1.86
N ILE A 55 -8.66 -23.83 -1.43
CA ILE A 55 -8.08 -24.51 -0.25
C ILE A 55 -6.59 -24.77 -0.45
N GLU A 56 -6.19 -25.25 -1.64
CA GLU A 56 -4.78 -25.49 -1.97
C GLU A 56 -3.97 -24.18 -1.94
N GLN A 57 -4.49 -23.12 -2.57
CA GLN A 57 -3.85 -21.80 -2.58
C GLN A 57 -3.70 -21.22 -1.16
N ASN A 58 -4.74 -21.31 -0.33
CA ASN A 58 -4.68 -20.88 1.06
C ASN A 58 -3.64 -21.66 1.87
N GLY A 59 -3.58 -22.99 1.67
CA GLY A 59 -2.58 -23.85 2.30
C GLY A 59 -1.15 -23.46 1.92
N LEU A 60 -0.89 -23.20 0.64
CA LEU A 60 0.41 -22.74 0.15
C LEU A 60 0.79 -21.37 0.71
N ALA A 61 -0.17 -20.44 0.76
CA ALA A 61 0.03 -19.11 1.35
C ALA A 61 0.43 -19.19 2.83
N LEU A 62 -0.27 -20.01 3.63
CA LEU A 62 0.06 -20.22 5.03
C LEU A 62 1.44 -20.86 5.21
N ILE A 63 1.84 -21.81 4.36
CA ILE A 63 3.19 -22.41 4.38
C ILE A 63 4.26 -21.35 4.12
N LEU A 64 4.07 -20.48 3.11
CA LEU A 64 5.00 -19.40 2.79
C LEU A 64 5.11 -18.40 3.94
N LEU A 65 3.97 -17.90 4.43
CA LEU A 65 3.92 -16.95 5.53
C LEU A 65 4.57 -17.52 6.79
N ARG A 66 4.29 -18.78 7.12
CA ARG A 66 4.93 -19.48 8.23
C ARG A 66 6.45 -19.50 8.10
N LYS A 67 6.95 -19.98 6.96
CA LYS A 67 8.38 -20.19 6.71
C LYS A 67 9.20 -18.90 6.74
N TYR A 68 8.67 -17.80 6.21
CA TYR A 68 9.44 -16.58 5.98
C TYR A 68 9.11 -15.44 6.92
N VAL A 69 7.91 -15.43 7.51
CA VAL A 69 7.41 -14.29 8.28
C VAL A 69 7.05 -14.71 9.69
N MET A 70 6.07 -15.61 9.85
CA MET A 70 5.42 -15.82 11.14
C MET A 70 6.28 -16.52 12.20
N GLU A 71 7.29 -17.29 11.79
CA GLU A 71 8.24 -17.92 12.71
C GLU A 71 9.36 -16.96 13.19
N GLU A 72 9.52 -15.79 12.57
CA GLU A 72 10.50 -14.79 12.99
C GLU A 72 9.95 -13.91 14.13
N LYS A 73 10.83 -13.46 15.04
CA LYS A 73 10.47 -12.73 16.29
C LYS A 73 9.47 -11.58 16.08
N PHE A 74 9.61 -10.83 14.98
CA PHE A 74 8.79 -9.66 14.67
C PHE A 74 7.78 -9.89 13.54
N GLY A 75 7.62 -11.12 13.08
CA GLY A 75 6.76 -11.46 11.94
C GLY A 75 5.30 -11.08 12.17
N LYS A 76 4.78 -11.39 13.37
CA LYS A 76 3.41 -11.01 13.77
C LYS A 76 3.20 -9.50 13.74
N GLN A 77 4.18 -8.73 14.23
CA GLN A 77 4.10 -7.28 14.26
C GLN A 77 4.09 -6.70 12.83
N LEU A 78 4.98 -7.20 11.95
CA LEU A 78 5.01 -6.80 10.55
C LEU A 78 3.69 -7.14 9.85
N MET A 79 3.19 -8.38 9.98
CA MET A 79 1.91 -8.79 9.37
C MET A 79 0.75 -7.93 9.85
N ARG A 80 0.66 -7.73 11.17
CA ARG A 80 -0.37 -6.86 11.75
C ARG A 80 -0.29 -5.45 11.16
N ASN A 81 0.90 -4.87 11.04
CA ASN A 81 1.06 -3.52 10.50
C ASN A 81 0.75 -3.43 9.00
N LEU A 82 1.14 -4.42 8.21
CA LEU A 82 0.83 -4.49 6.78
C LEU A 82 -0.67 -4.66 6.53
N ILE A 83 -1.32 -5.61 7.22
CA ILE A 83 -2.78 -5.80 7.14
C ILE A 83 -3.48 -4.52 7.60
N ARG A 84 -3.08 -4.00 8.76
CA ARG A 84 -3.68 -2.80 9.32
C ARG A 84 -3.59 -1.62 8.37
N GLN A 85 -2.49 -1.40 7.65
CA GLN A 85 -2.28 -0.23 6.79
C GLN A 85 -2.85 -0.39 5.37
N TYR A 86 -2.69 -1.56 4.76
CA TYR A 86 -2.86 -1.74 3.32
C TYR A 86 -3.96 -2.72 2.91
N TYR A 87 -4.49 -3.53 3.84
CA TYR A 87 -5.62 -4.40 3.52
C TYR A 87 -6.95 -3.63 3.55
N ASP A 88 -7.92 -4.09 2.76
CA ASP A 88 -9.28 -3.55 2.73
C ASP A 88 -10.09 -4.05 3.92
N LEU A 89 -9.77 -3.52 5.10
CA LEU A 89 -10.44 -3.89 6.36
C LEU A 89 -11.93 -3.55 6.32
N ASN A 90 -12.74 -4.54 6.71
CA ASN A 90 -14.15 -4.33 7.07
C ASN A 90 -14.27 -3.66 8.45
N ASP A 91 -15.49 -3.30 8.83
CA ASP A 91 -15.78 -2.57 10.07
C ASP A 91 -15.28 -3.30 11.32
N GLU A 92 -15.52 -4.61 11.44
CA GLU A 92 -15.04 -5.44 12.55
C GLU A 92 -13.50 -5.50 12.61
N GLN A 93 -12.85 -5.66 11.46
CA GLN A 93 -11.40 -5.68 11.34
C GLN A 93 -10.78 -4.31 11.69
N ILE A 94 -11.43 -3.20 11.35
CA ILE A 94 -10.99 -1.87 11.77
C ILE A 94 -10.97 -1.80 13.30
N LEU A 95 -12.04 -2.23 13.99
CA LEU A 95 -12.09 -2.25 15.46
C LEU A 95 -10.95 -3.06 16.08
N LYS A 96 -10.59 -4.17 15.44
CA LYS A 96 -9.55 -5.08 15.91
C LYS A 96 -8.13 -4.54 15.71
N TYR A 97 -7.84 -4.03 14.51
CA TYR A 97 -6.49 -3.64 14.14
C TYR A 97 -6.15 -2.19 14.49
N GLU A 98 -7.11 -1.27 14.45
CA GLU A 98 -6.93 0.12 14.88
C GLU A 98 -7.18 0.21 16.39
N ASN A 99 -6.10 0.09 17.17
CA ASN A 99 -6.20 0.14 18.62
C ASN A 99 -5.56 1.43 19.16
N SER A 100 -6.40 2.44 19.39
CA SER A 100 -6.06 3.62 20.19
C SER A 100 -7.32 4.14 20.88
N ALA A 101 -7.65 3.53 22.00
CA ALA A 101 -8.45 4.14 23.08
C ALA A 101 -7.43 4.75 24.08
N VAL A 102 -7.59 5.88 24.77
CA VAL A 102 -8.76 6.60 25.26
C VAL A 102 -8.34 8.07 25.39
N GLY A 103 -8.96 8.98 24.64
CA GLY A 103 -9.01 10.38 25.04
C GLY A 103 -10.11 10.60 26.09
N LYS A 104 -10.07 11.71 26.84
CA LYS A 104 -11.03 12.15 27.89
C LYS A 104 -12.53 12.21 27.45
N TYR A 105 -12.86 11.73 26.25
CA TYR A 105 -14.11 11.92 25.51
C TYR A 105 -14.65 10.65 24.80
N ASN A 106 -14.20 9.43 25.12
CA ASN A 106 -14.66 8.18 24.45
C ASN A 106 -14.50 8.17 22.91
N ARG A 107 -13.44 8.79 22.41
CA ARG A 107 -13.13 8.84 20.97
C ARG A 107 -12.03 7.85 20.63
N TYR A 108 -12.23 7.09 19.56
CA TYR A 108 -11.25 6.13 19.06
C TYR A 108 -10.42 6.77 17.96
N PHE A 109 -9.11 6.53 18.01
CA PHE A 109 -8.16 7.12 17.09
C PHE A 109 -7.71 6.13 16.03
N ILE A 110 -7.77 6.57 14.78
CA ILE A 110 -7.28 5.80 13.62
C ILE A 110 -5.97 6.41 13.15
N THR A 111 -5.05 5.55 12.76
CA THR A 111 -3.74 5.91 12.19
C THR A 111 -3.58 5.40 10.75
N ASN A 112 -4.48 4.56 10.26
CA ASN A 112 -4.52 4.12 8.87
C ASN A 112 -5.19 5.17 7.95
N PHE A 113 -4.43 5.64 6.96
CA PHE A 113 -4.90 6.57 5.94
C PHE A 113 -5.91 5.96 4.95
N SER A 114 -5.77 4.68 4.60
CA SER A 114 -6.70 3.96 3.71
C SER A 114 -8.12 3.95 4.29
N VAL A 115 -8.25 3.81 5.60
CA VAL A 115 -9.54 3.92 6.31
C VAL A 115 -10.10 5.35 6.19
N TYR A 116 -9.24 6.37 6.32
CA TYR A 116 -9.63 7.77 6.10
C TYR A 116 -10.15 8.01 4.67
N ILE A 117 -9.48 7.51 3.62
CA ILE A 117 -9.93 7.70 2.23
C ILE A 117 -11.34 7.13 2.05
N ARG A 118 -11.61 5.94 2.62
CA ARG A 118 -12.87 5.22 2.44
C ARG A 118 -14.01 5.77 3.31
N LYS A 119 -13.73 6.13 4.57
CA LYS A 119 -14.75 6.44 5.59
C LYS A 119 -14.80 7.91 6.00
N GLY A 120 -13.79 8.70 5.65
CA GLY A 120 -13.66 10.10 6.01
C GLY A 120 -13.05 10.33 7.40
N ILE A 121 -12.97 11.61 7.80
CA ILE A 121 -12.33 12.08 9.06
C ILE A 121 -13.10 11.61 10.30
N HIS A 122 -14.40 11.43 10.16
CA HIS A 122 -15.33 11.03 11.21
C HIS A 122 -16.22 9.92 10.66
N PHE A 123 -16.26 8.79 11.35
CA PHE A 123 -17.23 7.76 11.03
C PHE A 123 -17.65 6.99 12.28
N HIS A 124 -18.81 6.36 12.17
CA HIS A 124 -19.35 5.52 13.22
C HIS A 124 -19.17 4.07 12.81
N CYS A 125 -18.70 3.26 13.75
CA CYS A 125 -18.68 1.81 13.65
C CYS A 125 -19.29 1.28 14.94
N ASP A 126 -20.39 0.54 14.82
CA ASP A 126 -21.27 0.18 15.93
C ASP A 126 -21.64 1.40 16.81
N ASN A 127 -21.40 1.30 18.13
CA ASN A 127 -21.71 2.33 19.12
C ASN A 127 -20.54 3.29 19.41
N HIS A 128 -19.48 3.25 18.59
CA HIS A 128 -18.28 4.03 18.81
C HIS A 128 -18.07 5.05 17.68
N GLU A 129 -17.67 6.25 18.07
CA GLU A 129 -17.29 7.32 17.15
C GLU A 129 -15.77 7.31 16.96
N TYR A 130 -15.35 7.14 15.70
CA TYR A 130 -13.97 7.11 15.29
C TYR A 130 -13.55 8.43 14.68
N PHE A 131 -12.33 8.83 15.03
CA PHE A 131 -11.70 10.06 14.60
C PHE A 131 -10.27 9.76 14.15
N LEU A 132 -9.80 10.47 13.15
CA LEU A 132 -8.37 10.47 12.87
C LEU A 132 -7.63 11.11 14.06
N SER A 133 -6.68 10.39 14.67
CA SER A 133 -5.67 11.08 15.47
C SER A 133 -4.77 11.79 14.48
N PRO A 134 -4.55 13.10 14.57
CA PRO A 134 -3.42 13.70 13.90
C PRO A 134 -2.20 12.92 14.38
N PRO A 135 -1.56 12.08 13.54
CA PRO A 135 -0.36 11.42 13.99
C PRO A 135 0.62 12.54 14.21
N CYS A 136 1.01 12.75 15.46
CA CYS A 136 2.30 13.31 15.77
C CYS A 136 2.55 14.69 15.11
N CYS A 137 2.01 15.75 15.71
CA CYS A 137 2.51 17.13 15.57
C CYS A 137 4.01 17.28 15.93
N ASN A 138 4.72 16.17 16.19
CA ASN A 138 6.15 16.09 16.38
C ASN A 138 6.93 15.85 15.07
N ILE A 139 6.27 15.82 13.90
CA ILE A 139 6.93 16.24 12.65
C ILE A 139 7.06 17.77 12.73
N HIS A 140 8.02 18.23 13.54
CA HIS A 140 8.43 19.62 13.77
C HIS A 140 7.28 20.66 13.87
N ASN A 141 6.70 20.80 15.07
CA ASN A 141 6.20 22.02 15.75
C ASN A 141 5.45 23.18 15.04
N ASP A 142 5.24 23.20 13.72
CA ASP A 142 4.55 24.33 13.06
C ASP A 142 3.11 24.01 12.60
N PHE A 143 2.67 22.75 12.63
CA PHE A 143 1.40 22.34 12.00
C PHE A 143 0.23 22.10 12.95
N GLY A 144 0.43 22.26 14.26
CA GLY A 144 -0.53 21.89 15.31
C GLY A 144 -1.77 22.78 15.49
N ARG A 145 -2.25 23.53 14.49
CA ARG A 145 -3.44 24.40 14.67
C ARG A 145 -4.58 24.28 13.64
N ASN A 146 -4.44 23.58 12.52
CA ASN A 146 -5.46 23.63 11.45
C ASN A 146 -6.07 22.29 11.01
N CYS A 147 -5.97 21.24 11.84
CA CYS A 147 -6.60 19.93 11.58
C CYS A 147 -8.15 19.95 11.58
N THR A 148 -8.78 21.09 11.84
CA THR A 148 -10.23 21.26 11.90
C THR A 148 -10.86 21.81 10.62
N THR A 149 -10.07 22.08 9.57
CA THR A 149 -10.59 22.72 8.36
C THR A 149 -10.80 21.72 7.22
N ASN A 150 -11.88 21.92 6.44
CA ASN A 150 -12.21 21.20 5.19
C ASN A 150 -11.07 21.12 4.15
N LYS A 151 -9.91 21.74 4.41
CA LYS A 151 -8.70 21.72 3.57
C LYS A 151 -8.19 20.31 3.28
N TYR A 152 -8.32 19.37 4.24
CA TYR A 152 -7.89 17.99 4.01
C TYR A 152 -8.90 17.14 3.24
N LYS A 153 -10.09 17.66 2.88
CA LYS A 153 -10.99 16.97 1.92
C LYS A 153 -10.61 17.23 0.46
N THR A 154 -9.59 18.05 0.21
CA THR A 154 -9.09 18.37 -1.12
C THR A 154 -7.88 17.50 -1.45
N GLU A 155 -7.66 17.21 -2.73
CA GLU A 155 -6.51 16.40 -3.21
C GLU A 155 -5.16 16.95 -2.73
N GLU A 156 -5.02 18.28 -2.63
CA GLU A 156 -3.82 18.96 -2.09
C GLU A 156 -3.57 18.64 -0.61
N GLY A 157 -4.62 18.59 0.22
CA GLY A 157 -4.50 18.24 1.63
C GLY A 157 -4.15 16.76 1.85
N ILE A 158 -4.66 15.89 0.97
CA ILE A 158 -4.33 14.47 0.92
C ILE A 158 -2.87 14.26 0.53
N GLY A 159 -2.41 14.95 -0.53
CA GLY A 159 -1.01 14.92 -0.96
C GLY A 159 -0.05 15.37 0.14
N TYR A 160 -0.37 16.48 0.83
CA TYR A 160 0.42 16.98 1.97
C TYR A 160 0.62 15.93 3.08
N PHE A 161 -0.46 15.30 3.52
CA PHE A 161 -0.43 14.29 4.58
C PHE A 161 0.34 13.04 4.14
N MET A 162 0.10 12.57 2.92
CA MET A 162 0.77 11.40 2.35
C MET A 162 2.30 11.61 2.21
N THR A 163 2.73 12.82 1.84
CA THR A 163 4.16 13.18 1.78
C THR A 163 4.80 13.16 3.17
N SER A 164 4.10 13.71 4.17
CA SER A 164 4.61 13.78 5.55
C SER A 164 4.70 12.42 6.23
N LEU A 165 3.90 11.44 5.78
CA LEU A 165 3.93 10.07 6.27
C LEU A 165 4.79 9.11 5.44
N ASN A 166 5.45 9.59 4.37
CA ASN A 166 6.17 8.75 3.40
C ASN A 166 5.29 7.67 2.76
N LEU A 167 3.99 7.94 2.58
CA LEU A 167 3.00 6.96 2.11
C LEU A 167 2.66 7.05 0.63
N ASN A 168 3.16 8.06 -0.11
CA ASN A 168 2.93 8.13 -1.55
C ASN A 168 4.20 7.76 -2.36
N PRO A 169 4.36 6.50 -2.78
CA PRO A 169 5.41 6.09 -3.70
C PRO A 169 5.17 6.57 -5.15
N ASN A 170 3.93 6.94 -5.48
CA ASN A 170 3.47 7.37 -6.81
C ASN A 170 3.13 8.87 -6.82
N ALA A 171 3.91 9.68 -6.10
CA ALA A 171 3.80 11.13 -6.08
C ALA A 171 4.32 11.75 -7.40
N ASP A 172 3.87 11.19 -8.53
CA ASP A 172 4.34 11.44 -9.89
C ASP A 172 3.91 12.82 -10.43
N SER A 173 3.17 13.63 -9.66
CA SER A 173 2.77 14.99 -10.07
C SER A 173 3.04 16.05 -9.00
N PHE A 174 3.65 17.16 -9.44
CA PHE A 174 3.90 18.38 -8.65
C PHE A 174 2.63 18.99 -8.06
N GLU A 175 1.47 18.74 -8.68
CA GLU A 175 0.24 19.48 -8.44
C GLU A 175 -0.34 19.30 -7.03
N HIS A 176 0.00 18.21 -6.33
CA HIS A 176 -0.58 17.89 -5.03
C HIS A 176 0.42 17.94 -3.86
N LEU A 177 1.70 18.23 -4.11
CA LEU A 177 2.76 18.18 -3.10
C LEU A 177 3.23 19.59 -2.73
N HIS A 178 3.14 19.93 -1.45
CA HIS A 178 3.67 21.21 -0.96
C HIS A 178 5.19 21.25 -1.18
N LYS A 179 5.68 22.32 -1.80
CA LYS A 179 7.06 22.51 -2.27
C LYS A 179 8.13 22.17 -1.21
N ASN A 180 7.91 22.58 0.05
CA ASN A 180 8.81 22.27 1.18
C ASN A 180 8.74 20.80 1.66
N GLY A 181 7.65 20.10 1.38
CA GLY A 181 7.48 18.68 1.73
C GLY A 181 8.28 17.76 0.80
N ILE A 182 8.36 18.11 -0.49
CA ILE A 182 9.14 17.36 -1.50
C ILE A 182 10.63 17.34 -1.12
N ILE A 183 11.21 18.52 -0.89
CA ILE A 183 12.63 18.68 -0.51
C ILE A 183 12.99 17.91 0.77
N LYS A 184 12.05 17.75 1.70
CA LYS A 184 12.28 17.07 2.99
C LYS A 184 12.03 15.57 2.95
N ASN A 185 11.34 15.07 1.92
CA ASN A 185 11.01 13.66 1.82
C ASN A 185 12.16 12.90 1.13
N PRO A 186 12.81 11.95 1.82
CA PRO A 186 13.94 11.22 1.25
C PRO A 186 13.52 10.02 0.39
N TYR A 187 12.23 9.74 0.26
CA TYR A 187 11.72 8.64 -0.58
C TYR A 187 11.11 9.13 -1.88
N ILE A 188 11.24 10.41 -2.23
CA ILE A 188 10.84 10.93 -3.56
C ILE A 188 11.66 10.23 -4.65
N ASP A 189 10.99 9.87 -5.75
CA ASP A 189 11.66 9.37 -6.95
C ASP A 189 12.22 10.57 -7.69
N TRP A 190 13.51 10.86 -7.55
CA TRP A 190 14.11 12.02 -8.20
C TRP A 190 14.50 11.76 -9.66
N SER A 191 14.35 10.53 -10.20
CA SER A 191 14.77 10.21 -11.59
C SER A 191 14.04 11.00 -12.67
N LYS A 192 12.83 11.47 -12.36
CA LYS A 192 11.97 12.22 -13.29
C LYS A 192 12.04 13.73 -13.08
N TRP A 193 12.91 14.22 -12.20
CA TRP A 193 12.84 15.59 -11.70
C TRP A 193 14.17 16.30 -11.94
N ASP A 194 14.09 17.43 -12.65
CA ASP A 194 15.19 18.38 -12.76
C ASP A 194 15.09 19.40 -11.61
N ILE A 195 16.18 19.57 -10.87
CA ILE A 195 16.24 20.51 -9.76
C ILE A 195 16.27 21.96 -10.24
N ASP A 196 16.82 22.23 -11.43
CA ASP A 196 16.88 23.57 -12.01
C ASP A 196 15.46 24.05 -12.35
N ASP A 197 14.68 23.24 -13.07
CA ASP A 197 13.26 23.51 -13.37
C ASP A 197 12.45 23.73 -12.08
N PHE A 198 12.71 22.91 -11.05
CA PHE A 198 12.04 23.06 -9.78
C PHE A 198 12.37 24.39 -9.10
N VAL A 199 13.60 24.87 -9.15
CA VAL A 199 13.99 26.17 -8.56
C VAL A 199 13.38 27.32 -9.36
N GLU A 200 13.41 27.25 -10.70
CA GLU A 200 12.82 28.29 -11.57
C GLU A 200 11.33 28.48 -11.35
N MET A 201 10.60 27.41 -11.03
CA MET A 201 9.17 27.50 -10.71
C MET A 201 8.90 28.00 -9.28
N ASN A 202 9.95 28.19 -8.45
CA ASN A 202 9.84 28.33 -6.99
C ASN A 202 10.84 29.32 -6.38
N ASP A 203 10.82 30.58 -6.83
CA ASP A 203 11.76 31.64 -6.44
C ASP A 203 11.98 31.88 -4.94
N SER A 204 11.05 31.44 -4.07
CA SER A 204 11.13 31.64 -2.61
C SER A 204 11.60 30.40 -1.83
N ILE A 205 11.98 29.32 -2.50
CA ILE A 205 12.29 28.05 -1.83
C ILE A 205 13.71 28.03 -1.27
N THR A 206 13.87 27.38 -0.11
CA THR A 206 15.17 27.10 0.52
C THR A 206 15.58 25.67 0.20
N LEU A 207 16.73 25.50 -0.46
CA LEU A 207 17.28 24.18 -0.81
C LEU A 207 18.19 23.63 0.28
N HIS A 208 18.49 24.42 1.32
CA HIS A 208 19.26 23.97 2.48
C HIS A 208 18.84 22.59 3.02
N PRO A 209 17.55 22.19 3.08
CA PRO A 209 17.20 20.85 3.55
C PRO A 209 17.61 19.71 2.59
N LEU A 210 17.84 19.95 1.30
CA LEU A 210 18.36 18.93 0.36
C LEU A 210 19.76 18.46 0.74
N LEU A 211 20.59 19.31 1.37
CA LEU A 211 21.90 18.91 1.89
C LEU A 211 21.83 17.83 2.98
N ASN A 212 20.65 17.60 3.55
CA ASN A 212 20.39 16.55 4.54
C ASN A 212 19.50 15.44 3.98
N ASN A 213 19.07 15.55 2.72
CA ASN A 213 18.18 14.58 2.10
C ASN A 213 19.01 13.47 1.44
N CYS A 214 19.25 12.40 2.21
CA CYS A 214 20.00 11.23 1.73
C CYS A 214 19.41 10.61 0.46
N GLY A 215 18.08 10.67 0.28
CA GLY A 215 17.44 10.14 -0.92
C GLY A 215 17.75 10.96 -2.17
N TYR A 216 17.67 12.29 -2.08
CA TYR A 216 18.08 13.18 -3.18
C TYR A 216 19.54 12.95 -3.56
N ILE A 217 20.43 12.92 -2.56
CA ILE A 217 21.87 12.70 -2.80
C ILE A 217 22.13 11.32 -3.39
N ALA A 218 21.42 10.28 -2.96
CA ALA A 218 21.53 8.95 -3.55
C ALA A 218 21.07 8.93 -5.02
N TRP A 219 19.96 9.58 -5.35
CA TRP A 219 19.42 9.58 -6.71
C TRP A 219 20.21 10.43 -7.69
N GLN A 220 20.56 11.65 -7.29
CA GLN A 220 21.13 12.65 -8.19
C GLN A 220 22.66 12.70 -8.12
N GLY A 221 23.24 12.22 -7.02
CA GLY A 221 24.64 12.51 -6.70
C GLY A 221 25.49 11.32 -6.30
N ILE A 222 24.99 10.08 -6.35
CA ILE A 222 25.78 8.94 -5.87
C ILE A 222 27.07 8.73 -6.65
N ASP A 223 27.08 9.07 -7.95
CA ASP A 223 28.26 9.01 -8.81
C ASP A 223 29.20 10.21 -8.62
N ASN A 224 28.67 11.37 -8.19
CA ASN A 224 29.45 12.58 -7.93
C ASN A 224 28.80 13.47 -6.85
N ILE A 225 29.04 13.11 -5.59
CA ILE A 225 28.42 13.74 -4.42
C ILE A 225 28.85 15.20 -4.30
N GLU A 226 30.13 15.50 -4.53
CA GLU A 226 30.66 16.86 -4.41
C GLU A 226 29.98 17.80 -5.41
N GLN A 227 29.94 17.41 -6.69
CA GLN A 227 29.30 18.22 -7.72
C GLN A 227 27.83 18.50 -7.40
N THR A 228 27.12 17.50 -6.87
CA THR A 228 25.71 17.62 -6.50
C THR A 228 25.51 18.60 -5.34
N LEU A 229 26.34 18.52 -4.29
CA LEU A 229 26.27 19.45 -3.16
C LEU A 229 26.64 20.88 -3.57
N ARG A 230 27.65 21.04 -4.42
CA ARG A 230 28.07 22.35 -4.98
C ARG A 230 26.97 22.95 -5.84
N HIS A 231 26.26 22.15 -6.61
CA HIS A 231 25.13 22.59 -7.41
C HIS A 231 23.96 23.07 -6.53
N ILE A 232 23.60 22.32 -5.47
CA ILE A 232 22.61 22.77 -4.47
C ILE A 232 23.05 24.11 -3.85
N GLN A 233 24.33 24.24 -3.48
CA GLN A 233 24.88 25.47 -2.90
C GLN A 233 24.70 26.67 -3.84
N GLN A 234 25.06 26.51 -5.12
CA GLN A 234 24.93 27.58 -6.13
C GLN A 234 23.48 28.02 -6.31
N LEU A 235 22.55 27.07 -6.48
CA LEU A 235 21.13 27.36 -6.68
C LEU A 235 20.51 28.03 -5.45
N ASN A 236 20.83 27.54 -4.25
CA ASN A 236 20.34 28.12 -3.01
C ASN A 236 20.87 29.55 -2.82
N ASN A 237 22.15 29.77 -3.06
CA ASN A 237 22.78 31.04 -2.73
C ASN A 237 22.58 32.13 -3.80
N LYS A 238 22.08 31.77 -5.00
CA LYS A 238 21.85 32.70 -6.13
C LYS A 238 21.21 34.04 -5.74
N ASN A 239 20.26 34.01 -4.81
CA ASN A 239 19.51 35.19 -4.34
C ASN A 239 19.63 35.42 -2.81
N ARG A 240 20.68 34.91 -2.17
CA ARG A 240 20.88 35.00 -0.70
C ARG A 240 22.19 35.70 -0.36
N ALA A 241 22.15 36.49 0.71
CA ALA A 241 23.35 37.09 1.29
C ALA A 241 24.04 36.11 2.25
N GLU A 242 25.35 36.23 2.45
CA GLU A 242 26.10 35.39 3.39
C GLU A 242 25.61 35.48 4.84
N THR A 243 24.93 36.59 5.19
CA THR A 243 24.32 36.79 6.51
C THR A 243 22.99 36.05 6.68
N ASP A 244 22.41 35.52 5.60
CA ASP A 244 21.13 34.82 5.66
C ASP A 244 21.30 33.47 6.36
N LYS A 245 20.35 33.15 7.25
CA LYS A 245 20.37 31.91 8.05
C LYS A 245 20.48 30.62 7.20
N ASP A 246 19.90 30.65 6.01
CA ASP A 246 19.85 29.50 5.10
C ASP A 246 20.94 29.56 4.02
N TYR A 247 21.91 30.47 4.12
CA TYR A 247 23.06 30.52 3.22
C TYR A 247 23.95 29.28 3.42
N ILE A 248 24.33 28.62 2.31
CA ILE A 248 25.14 27.40 2.35
C ILE A 248 26.61 27.77 2.20
N THR A 249 27.39 27.60 3.26
CA THR A 249 28.84 27.86 3.25
C THR A 249 29.64 26.67 2.69
N ASP A 250 30.87 26.92 2.24
CA ASP A 250 31.79 25.86 1.81
C ASP A 250 32.07 24.84 2.91
N GLU A 251 32.24 25.31 4.14
CA GLU A 251 32.40 24.44 5.32
C GLU A 251 31.19 23.50 5.49
N THR A 252 29.98 23.98 5.19
CA THR A 252 28.78 23.15 5.25
C THR A 252 28.83 22.06 4.18
N VAL A 253 29.23 22.41 2.96
CA VAL A 253 29.38 21.44 1.85
C VAL A 253 30.45 20.40 2.16
N GLU A 254 31.61 20.81 2.64
CA GLU A 254 32.72 19.90 2.98
C GLU A 254 32.33 18.90 4.06
N LYS A 255 31.66 19.35 5.13
CA LYS A 255 31.14 18.46 6.19
C LYS A 255 30.14 17.44 5.64
N LYS A 256 29.30 17.84 4.67
CA LYS A 256 28.32 16.95 4.04
C LYS A 256 28.98 15.96 3.08
N LEU A 257 29.96 16.41 2.31
CA LEU A 257 30.74 15.56 1.43
C LEU A 257 31.42 14.43 2.22
N GLU A 258 32.09 14.78 3.33
CA GLU A 258 32.73 13.80 4.22
C GLU A 258 31.69 12.80 4.78
N TYR A 259 30.57 13.31 5.30
CA TYR A 259 29.50 12.46 5.84
C TYR A 259 28.99 11.45 4.81
N TYR A 260 28.68 11.90 3.59
CA TYR A 260 28.10 11.04 2.56
C TYR A 260 29.11 10.05 2.00
N THR A 261 30.35 10.48 1.76
CA THR A 261 31.43 9.60 1.28
C THR A 261 31.68 8.45 2.27
N ASN A 262 31.66 8.74 3.57
CA ASN A 262 31.83 7.74 4.62
C ASN A 262 30.61 6.83 4.83
N ASN A 263 29.45 7.15 4.24
CA ASN A 263 28.20 6.40 4.40
C ASN A 263 27.60 6.00 3.04
N ILE A 264 28.42 5.83 2.00
CA ILE A 264 27.95 5.59 0.63
C ILE A 264 27.02 4.38 0.53
N TYR A 265 27.32 3.29 1.25
CA TYR A 265 26.44 2.11 1.24
C TYR A 265 25.07 2.36 1.87
N LYS A 266 24.99 3.21 2.90
CA LYS A 266 23.69 3.58 3.47
C LYS A 266 22.87 4.40 2.47
N LEU A 267 23.51 5.17 1.58
CA LEU A 267 22.82 5.90 0.51
C LEU A 267 22.18 4.98 -0.51
N TYR A 268 22.81 3.86 -0.88
CA TYR A 268 22.19 2.87 -1.79
C TYR A 268 20.82 2.39 -1.29
N SER A 269 20.59 2.38 0.02
CA SER A 269 19.30 2.00 0.63
C SER A 269 18.10 2.84 0.16
N TYR A 270 18.33 4.03 -0.41
CA TYR A 270 17.29 4.91 -0.97
C TYR A 270 17.00 4.66 -2.46
N LEU A 271 17.83 3.87 -3.14
CA LEU A 271 17.70 3.58 -4.56
C LEU A 271 16.83 2.33 -4.82
N PRO A 272 16.37 2.12 -6.07
CA PRO A 272 15.78 0.85 -6.47
C PRO A 272 16.88 -0.22 -6.49
N LEU A 273 16.82 -1.16 -5.53
CA LEU A 273 17.81 -2.22 -5.42
C LEU A 273 17.23 -3.57 -5.84
N GLN A 274 18.03 -4.30 -6.62
CA GLN A 274 17.80 -5.70 -6.96
C GLN A 274 18.11 -6.60 -5.76
N ALA A 275 17.39 -7.71 -5.63
CA ALA A 275 17.54 -8.62 -4.49
C ALA A 275 18.97 -9.18 -4.35
N SER A 276 19.66 -9.44 -5.46
CA SER A 276 21.05 -9.91 -5.45
C SER A 276 22.00 -8.91 -4.79
N PHE A 277 21.89 -7.63 -5.16
CA PHE A 277 22.71 -6.56 -4.59
C PHE A 277 22.46 -6.42 -3.08
N VAL A 278 21.19 -6.49 -2.66
CA VAL A 278 20.82 -6.42 -1.23
C VAL A 278 21.46 -7.56 -0.44
N LEU A 279 21.47 -8.77 -0.98
CA LEU A 279 22.06 -9.92 -0.31
C LEU A 279 23.59 -9.83 -0.21
N GLU A 280 24.24 -9.30 -1.23
CA GLU A 280 25.69 -9.08 -1.28
C GLU A 280 26.14 -8.04 -0.24
N HIS A 281 25.42 -6.91 -0.15
CA HIS A 281 25.79 -5.77 0.69
C HIS A 281 24.95 -5.65 1.98
N GLN A 282 24.33 -6.73 2.44
CA GLN A 282 23.35 -6.75 3.53
C GLN A 282 23.85 -6.19 4.87
N ASP A 283 25.15 -6.13 5.11
CA ASP A 283 25.74 -5.63 6.36
C ASP A 283 26.07 -4.13 6.28
N GLU A 284 26.11 -3.56 5.08
CA GLU A 284 26.49 -2.17 4.82
C GLU A 284 25.28 -1.26 4.58
N LEU A 285 24.15 -1.85 4.17
CA LEU A 285 22.88 -1.16 3.91
C LEU A 285 22.15 -0.76 5.21
N ASP A 286 21.36 0.31 5.12
CA ASP A 286 20.50 0.78 6.19
C ASP A 286 19.11 0.12 6.08
N TRP A 287 18.90 -0.93 6.88
CA TRP A 287 17.65 -1.71 6.87
C TRP A 287 16.42 -0.91 7.29
N GLY A 288 16.57 0.11 8.14
CA GLY A 288 15.45 0.97 8.55
C GLY A 288 15.00 1.88 7.41
N VAL A 289 15.94 2.33 6.58
CA VAL A 289 15.63 3.04 5.33
C VAL A 289 15.02 2.09 4.31
N MET A 290 15.63 0.92 4.13
CA MET A 290 15.15 -0.07 3.16
C MET A 290 13.71 -0.48 3.42
N GLU A 291 13.34 -0.74 4.68
CA GLU A 291 11.98 -1.08 5.10
C GLU A 291 10.95 -0.10 4.54
N LEU A 292 11.28 1.19 4.54
CA LEU A 292 10.39 2.26 4.11
C LEU A 292 10.53 2.58 2.62
N ASN A 293 11.58 2.10 1.96
CA ASN A 293 11.80 2.34 0.54
C ASN A 293 10.83 1.48 -0.31
N PRO A 294 9.90 2.10 -1.05
CA PRO A 294 8.92 1.38 -1.86
C PRO A 294 9.51 0.77 -3.13
N ARG A 295 10.74 1.13 -3.50
CA ARG A 295 11.36 0.74 -4.77
C ARG A 295 12.24 -0.51 -4.66
N ILE A 296 12.39 -1.05 -3.46
CA ILE A 296 13.09 -2.32 -3.26
C ILE A 296 12.29 -3.44 -3.91
N GLU A 297 12.99 -4.34 -4.60
CA GLU A 297 12.42 -5.57 -5.12
C GLU A 297 12.27 -6.60 -4.00
N TRP A 298 11.26 -6.40 -3.16
CA TRP A 298 10.99 -7.26 -2.02
C TRP A 298 10.68 -8.69 -2.45
N THR A 299 11.32 -9.64 -1.76
CA THR A 299 11.05 -11.08 -1.84
C THR A 299 10.85 -11.63 -0.43
N PHE A 300 10.18 -12.78 -0.28
CA PHE A 300 10.03 -13.41 1.04
C PHE A 300 11.37 -13.66 1.77
N PRO A 301 12.46 -14.10 1.11
CA PRO A 301 13.77 -14.16 1.73
C PRO A 301 14.29 -12.81 2.25
N LEU A 302 14.07 -11.72 1.53
CA LEU A 302 14.45 -10.38 2.00
C LEU A 302 13.60 -9.91 3.18
N VAL A 303 12.31 -10.23 3.20
CA VAL A 303 11.45 -9.96 4.37
C VAL A 303 11.93 -10.73 5.59
N GLN A 304 12.29 -12.00 5.43
CA GLN A 304 12.88 -12.79 6.50
C GLN A 304 14.19 -12.17 7.00
N LEU A 305 15.04 -11.69 6.08
CA LEU A 305 16.28 -11.02 6.44
C LEU A 305 16.03 -9.70 7.19
N LEU A 306 15.08 -8.87 6.74
CA LEU A 306 14.64 -7.67 7.42
C LEU A 306 14.22 -7.97 8.88
N LEU A 307 13.39 -9.00 9.07
CA LEU A 307 12.92 -9.42 10.40
C LEU A 307 14.08 -9.83 11.32
N ARG A 308 15.05 -10.57 10.78
CA ARG A 308 16.25 -10.97 11.52
C ARG A 308 17.14 -9.77 11.85
N LYS A 309 17.36 -8.86 10.91
CA LYS A 309 18.15 -7.64 11.11
C LYS A 309 17.52 -6.74 12.17
N HIS A 310 16.19 -6.57 12.14
CA HIS A 310 15.46 -5.84 13.19
C HIS A 310 15.63 -6.47 14.57
N ALA A 311 15.64 -7.80 14.65
CA ALA A 311 15.86 -8.52 15.90
C ALA A 311 17.26 -8.38 16.50
N LEU A 312 18.24 -7.90 15.72
CA LEU A 312 19.60 -7.62 16.19
C LEU A 312 19.78 -6.18 16.69
N LEU A 313 18.80 -5.29 16.48
CA LEU A 313 18.85 -3.91 16.96
C LEU A 313 18.78 -3.84 18.49
N PRO A 314 19.24 -2.76 19.16
CA PRO A 314 19.03 -2.59 20.59
C PRO A 314 17.55 -2.35 20.94
N GLU A 315 17.13 -2.70 22.15
CA GLU A 315 15.73 -2.64 22.62
C GLU A 315 14.98 -1.31 22.37
N PRO A 316 15.60 -0.11 22.46
CA PRO A 316 14.91 1.13 22.10
C PRO A 316 14.52 1.18 20.62
N GLU A 317 15.34 0.62 19.74
CA GLU A 317 15.09 0.59 18.29
C GLU A 317 14.11 -0.53 17.92
N GLN A 318 14.21 -1.69 18.57
CA GLN A 318 13.22 -2.77 18.43
C GLN A 318 11.81 -2.27 18.78
N SER A 319 11.70 -1.44 19.83
CA SER A 319 10.42 -0.89 20.32
C SER A 319 9.72 0.06 19.34
N LYS A 320 10.46 0.67 18.40
CA LYS A 320 9.86 1.51 17.34
C LYS A 320 8.98 0.69 16.40
N GLY A 321 9.21 -0.62 16.34
CA GLY A 321 8.43 -1.59 15.57
C GLY A 321 8.65 -1.50 14.06
N LEU A 322 8.33 -2.59 13.37
CA LEU A 322 8.33 -2.65 11.91
C LEU A 322 7.02 -2.09 11.36
N LYS A 323 7.10 -1.09 10.48
CA LYS A 323 5.96 -0.53 9.74
C LYS A 323 5.66 -1.30 8.46
N GLY A 324 6.69 -1.75 7.74
CA GLY A 324 6.59 -2.19 6.35
C GLY A 324 6.21 -1.06 5.38
N ASN A 325 6.05 -1.38 4.10
CA ASN A 325 5.64 -0.42 3.08
C ASN A 325 4.63 -1.01 2.08
N GLN A 326 3.95 -0.13 1.35
CA GLN A 326 2.90 -0.51 0.41
C GLN A 326 3.40 -1.44 -0.71
N SER A 327 4.59 -1.21 -1.26
CA SER A 327 5.16 -2.03 -2.32
C SER A 327 5.44 -3.46 -1.85
N MET A 328 5.95 -3.61 -0.63
CA MET A 328 6.11 -4.91 0.02
C MET A 328 4.76 -5.62 0.12
N PHE A 329 3.70 -4.92 0.58
CA PHE A 329 2.35 -5.47 0.67
C PHE A 329 1.79 -5.89 -0.69
N ASP A 330 1.74 -4.96 -1.65
CA ASP A 330 1.11 -5.16 -2.95
C ASP A 330 1.76 -6.30 -3.74
N LYS A 331 3.10 -6.43 -3.66
CA LYS A 331 3.84 -7.46 -4.41
C LYS A 331 3.78 -8.83 -3.75
N LEU A 332 3.93 -8.91 -2.42
CA LEU A 332 4.13 -10.20 -1.73
C LEU A 332 2.89 -10.70 -1.00
N PHE A 333 2.14 -9.81 -0.36
CA PHE A 333 1.11 -10.18 0.60
C PHE A 333 -0.29 -10.11 -0.02
N LYS A 334 -0.60 -9.04 -0.77
CA LYS A 334 -1.89 -8.87 -1.43
C LYS A 334 -2.31 -10.05 -2.32
N PRO A 335 -1.43 -10.69 -3.11
CA PRO A 335 -1.83 -11.82 -3.95
C PRO A 335 -2.18 -13.09 -3.16
N ILE A 336 -1.73 -13.19 -1.91
CA ILE A 336 -1.87 -14.39 -1.08
C ILE A 336 -2.71 -14.16 0.18
N LEU A 337 -3.23 -12.96 0.41
CA LEU A 337 -4.08 -12.67 1.55
C LEU A 337 -5.54 -12.60 1.11
N ASN A 338 -6.41 -13.19 1.92
CA ASN A 338 -7.85 -13.08 1.86
C ASN A 338 -8.42 -13.22 3.29
N ASP A 339 -9.73 -13.04 3.44
CA ASP A 339 -10.37 -13.06 4.76
C ASP A 339 -10.21 -14.40 5.49
N GLU A 340 -10.18 -15.52 4.76
CA GLU A 340 -9.96 -16.85 5.35
C GLU A 340 -8.54 -16.98 5.92
N ILE A 341 -7.53 -16.57 5.15
CA ILE A 341 -6.12 -16.59 5.57
C ILE A 341 -5.90 -15.63 6.74
N ILE A 342 -6.49 -14.44 6.71
CA ILE A 342 -6.41 -13.51 7.85
C ILE A 342 -7.02 -14.15 9.09
N SER A 343 -8.21 -14.75 8.98
CA SER A 343 -8.85 -15.46 10.10
C SER A 343 -7.96 -16.59 10.64
N ASP A 344 -7.30 -17.34 9.78
CA ASP A 344 -6.38 -18.41 10.19
C ASP A 344 -5.12 -17.86 10.86
N LEU A 345 -4.52 -16.79 10.32
CA LEU A 345 -3.38 -16.14 10.96
C LEU A 345 -3.74 -15.61 12.35
N GLU A 346 -4.92 -15.04 12.52
CA GLU A 346 -5.43 -14.56 13.80
C GLU A 346 -5.58 -15.71 14.80
N LYS A 347 -6.18 -16.84 14.40
CA LYS A 347 -6.35 -18.02 15.27
C LYS A 347 -5.01 -18.67 15.63
N LEU A 348 -4.09 -18.76 14.68
CA LEU A 348 -2.82 -19.48 14.85
C LEU A 348 -1.78 -18.67 15.62
N TYR A 349 -1.79 -17.35 15.44
CA TYR A 349 -0.70 -16.49 15.92
C TYR A 349 -1.14 -15.43 16.92
N ASP A 350 -2.43 -15.33 17.26
CA ASP A 350 -2.98 -14.37 18.22
C ASP A 350 -2.61 -12.92 17.82
N MET A 351 -2.91 -12.58 16.55
CA MET A 351 -2.58 -11.27 15.95
C MET A 351 -3.57 -10.17 16.29
#